data_AF-A0A4Y3VA69-F1
#
_entry.id   AF-A0A4Y3VA69-F1
#
_cell.length_a   1.000
_cell.length_b   1.000
_cell.length_c   1.000
_cell.angle_alpha   90.00
_cell.angle_beta   90.00
_cell.angle_gamma   90.00
#
_symmetry.space_group_name_H-M   'P 1'
#
loop_
_entity.id
_entity.type
_entity.pdbx_description
1 polymer ?
#
loop_
_entity_poly.entity_id
_entity_poly.type
_entity_poly.pdbx_seq_one_letter_code
_entity_poly.pdbx_strand_id
1 'polypeptide(L)'
;MPVSARESNLREAGGLGPRSGKCTRDGSQPSVGEATQPTPVFPHLRYGDAVHAALTASGLSPDVMDAGVRTEEQGAQRELFLTVSWLRENPDLQDPVGLDLFWSHLTGWGARIGDDVVLLDVHELATPELLVDAARHLTEHRMARDWLPPFHALWEGAGPLNTALDHFDEQGVTW
;
A
#
# COMPACT_ATOMS: atom_id res chain seq x y z
N MET A 1 -12.17 -13.09 35.87
CA MET A 1 -12.41 -11.95 34.95
C MET A 1 -11.10 -11.70 34.21
N PRO A 2 -10.87 -12.31 33.03
CA PRO A 2 -9.62 -12.13 32.32
C PRO A 2 -9.63 -10.82 31.53
N VAL A 3 -8.56 -10.05 31.70
CA VAL A 3 -8.27 -8.83 30.94
C VAL A 3 -7.84 -9.24 29.54
N SER A 4 -8.48 -8.64 28.53
CA SER A 4 -8.31 -8.92 27.11
C SER A 4 -6.88 -8.62 26.64
N ALA A 5 -6.23 -9.60 26.01
CA ALA A 5 -4.86 -9.53 25.50
C ALA A 5 -4.73 -8.76 24.17
N ARG A 6 -5.42 -7.62 24.04
CA ARG A 6 -5.53 -6.88 22.77
C ARG A 6 -4.86 -5.51 22.75
N GLU A 7 -4.13 -5.12 23.79
CA GLU A 7 -3.59 -3.76 23.94
C GLU A 7 -2.07 -3.64 24.06
N SER A 8 -1.28 -4.69 23.77
CA SER A 8 0.19 -4.64 23.99
C SER A 8 1.09 -4.62 22.76
N ASN A 9 0.57 -4.57 21.53
CA ASN A 9 1.43 -4.70 20.34
C ASN A 9 1.76 -3.39 19.58
N LEU A 10 1.48 -2.22 20.14
CA LEU A 10 1.69 -0.95 19.42
C LEU A 10 3.04 -0.24 19.68
N ARG A 11 4.01 -0.91 20.31
CA ARG A 11 5.33 -0.31 20.59
C ARG A 11 6.44 -1.30 20.26
N GLU A 12 6.87 -1.33 19.00
CA GLU A 12 8.24 -1.65 18.55
C GLU A 12 8.32 -1.77 17.01
N ALA A 13 7.98 -0.69 16.30
CA ALA A 13 8.26 -0.58 14.85
C ALA A 13 9.51 0.29 14.63
N GLY A 14 10.66 -0.15 15.14
CA GLY A 14 11.95 0.53 15.01
C GLY A 14 13.10 -0.37 14.52
N GLY A 15 12.80 -1.61 14.14
CA GLY A 15 13.80 -2.56 13.64
C GLY A 15 13.97 -2.44 12.13
N LEU A 16 15.14 -2.00 11.69
CA LEU A 16 15.56 -2.03 10.29
C LEU A 16 15.73 -3.48 9.82
N GLY A 17 14.66 -4.08 9.30
CA GLY A 17 14.73 -5.32 8.53
C GLY A 17 15.51 -5.11 7.22
N PRO A 18 16.10 -6.19 6.64
CA PRO A 18 16.86 -6.10 5.39
C PRO A 18 15.95 -5.65 4.24
N ARG A 19 16.15 -4.41 3.80
CA ARG A 19 15.53 -3.84 2.61
C ARG A 19 16.12 -4.50 1.37
N SER A 20 15.35 -5.35 0.69
CA SER A 20 15.65 -5.71 -0.69
C SER A 20 14.99 -4.70 -1.61
N GLY A 21 15.79 -3.78 -2.14
CA GLY A 21 15.36 -2.73 -3.07
C GLY A 21 16.55 -2.22 -3.87
N LYS A 22 16.32 -1.85 -5.12
CA LYS A 22 17.37 -1.37 -6.03
C LYS A 22 17.80 0.04 -5.63
N CYS A 23 18.93 0.16 -4.94
CA CYS A 23 19.62 1.43 -4.73
C CYS A 23 20.41 1.79 -6.00
N THR A 24 20.15 2.94 -6.62
CA THR A 24 20.86 3.41 -7.83
C THR A 24 22.24 4.01 -7.53
N ARG A 25 22.69 3.99 -6.26
CA ARG A 25 23.90 4.67 -5.81
C ARG A 25 25.19 3.84 -5.94
N ASP A 26 25.10 2.53 -5.81
CA ASP A 26 26.27 1.66 -5.72
C ASP A 26 26.30 0.72 -6.93
N GLY A 27 27.19 1.02 -7.88
CA GLY A 27 27.34 0.33 -9.16
C GLY A 27 27.97 -1.07 -9.06
N SER A 28 27.48 -1.93 -8.17
CA SER A 28 27.84 -3.34 -8.14
C SER A 28 26.98 -4.12 -9.15
N GLN A 29 27.58 -4.51 -10.27
CA GLN A 29 26.98 -5.51 -11.15
C GLN A 29 26.96 -6.87 -10.44
N PRO A 30 25.81 -7.56 -10.38
CA PRO A 30 25.75 -8.92 -9.88
C PRO A 30 26.49 -9.90 -10.81
N SER A 31 26.98 -10.99 -10.22
CA SER A 31 27.65 -12.12 -10.86
C SER A 31 26.86 -12.66 -12.06
N VAL A 32 27.53 -12.89 -13.19
CA VAL A 32 26.93 -13.38 -14.47
C VAL A 32 26.18 -14.73 -14.30
N GLY A 33 26.40 -15.47 -13.22
CA GLY A 33 25.70 -16.73 -12.89
C GLY A 33 24.40 -16.60 -12.09
N GLU A 34 24.11 -15.43 -11.49
CA GLU A 34 22.87 -15.17 -10.72
C GLU A 34 21.86 -14.32 -11.53
N ALA A 35 22.26 -13.82 -12.70
CA ALA A 35 21.48 -12.94 -13.55
C ALA A 35 20.27 -13.62 -14.26
N THR A 36 19.98 -14.89 -13.94
CA THR A 36 18.77 -15.60 -14.40
C THR A 36 17.82 -15.95 -13.26
N GLN A 37 18.01 -15.39 -12.05
CA GLN A 37 16.86 -15.30 -11.16
C GLN A 37 15.82 -14.38 -11.84
N PRO A 38 14.60 -14.87 -12.12
CA PRO A 38 13.57 -14.00 -12.62
C PRO A 38 13.42 -12.87 -11.60
N THR A 39 13.65 -11.63 -12.04
CA THR A 39 13.34 -10.45 -11.23
C THR A 39 11.96 -10.66 -10.65
N PRO A 40 11.77 -10.61 -9.31
CA PRO A 40 10.46 -10.82 -8.73
C PRO A 40 9.50 -9.83 -9.38
N VAL A 41 8.55 -10.36 -10.14
CA VAL A 41 7.51 -9.58 -10.78
C VAL A 41 6.57 -9.21 -9.66
N PHE A 42 6.65 -7.97 -9.17
CA PHE A 42 5.72 -7.44 -8.18
C PHE A 42 4.39 -7.16 -8.89
N PRO A 43 3.38 -8.04 -8.74
CA PRO A 43 2.21 -8.02 -9.61
C PRO A 43 1.35 -6.77 -9.39
N HIS A 44 1.39 -6.22 -8.17
CA HIS A 44 0.65 -5.03 -7.77
C HIS A 44 1.22 -3.73 -8.32
N LEU A 45 2.42 -3.71 -8.93
CA LEU A 45 2.98 -2.48 -9.49
C LEU A 45 2.10 -1.89 -10.60
N ARG A 46 1.49 -2.73 -11.44
CA ARG A 46 0.55 -2.25 -12.47
C ARG A 46 -0.68 -1.59 -11.87
N TYR A 47 -1.13 -2.10 -10.73
CA TYR A 47 -2.24 -1.51 -10.00
C TYR A 47 -1.81 -0.17 -9.38
N GLY A 48 -0.63 -0.13 -8.76
CA GLY A 48 -0.01 1.12 -8.30
C GLY A 48 0.10 2.17 -9.40
N ASP A 49 0.61 1.81 -10.59
CA ASP A 49 0.68 2.71 -11.74
C ASP A 49 -0.69 3.27 -12.14
N ALA A 50 -1.74 2.42 -12.10
CA ALA A 50 -3.10 2.85 -12.39
C ALA A 50 -3.65 3.82 -11.34
N VAL A 51 -3.40 3.57 -10.05
CA VAL A 51 -3.74 4.49 -8.95
C VAL A 51 -3.02 5.82 -9.11
N HIS A 52 -1.71 5.81 -9.38
CA HIS A 52 -0.92 7.00 -9.60
C HIS A 52 -1.46 7.84 -10.78
N ALA A 53 -1.75 7.18 -11.90
CA ALA A 53 -2.30 7.84 -13.08
C ALA A 53 -3.65 8.49 -12.81
N ALA A 54 -4.55 7.82 -12.08
CA ALA A 54 -5.87 8.35 -11.74
C ALA A 54 -5.80 9.55 -10.78
N LEU A 55 -4.92 9.49 -9.77
CA LEU A 55 -4.66 10.62 -8.86
C LEU A 55 -4.14 11.83 -9.64
N THR A 56 -3.12 11.63 -10.47
CA THR A 56 -2.51 12.70 -11.28
C THR A 56 -3.54 13.32 -12.23
N ALA A 57 -4.33 12.50 -12.92
CA ALA A 57 -5.37 12.96 -13.83
C ALA A 57 -6.46 13.79 -13.12
N SER A 58 -6.65 13.57 -11.82
CA SER A 58 -7.61 14.26 -10.97
C SER A 58 -7.04 15.48 -10.25
N GLY A 59 -5.79 15.83 -10.54
CA GLY A 59 -5.08 16.97 -9.94
C GLY A 59 -4.54 16.71 -8.54
N LEU A 60 -4.53 15.46 -8.06
CA LEU A 60 -3.91 15.08 -6.79
C LEU A 60 -2.50 14.55 -7.05
N SER A 61 -1.51 15.19 -6.44
CA SER A 61 -0.08 14.95 -6.63
C SER A 61 0.53 14.45 -5.31
N PRO A 62 0.51 13.13 -5.04
CA PRO A 62 1.21 12.58 -3.88
C PRO A 62 2.70 12.86 -3.98
N ASP A 63 3.34 13.12 -2.83
CA ASP A 63 4.78 13.38 -2.76
C ASP A 63 5.60 12.10 -2.91
N VAL A 64 5.09 10.99 -2.36
CA VAL A 64 5.77 9.71 -2.31
C VAL A 64 4.80 8.60 -2.68
N MET A 65 5.29 7.67 -3.49
CA MET A 65 4.63 6.40 -3.73
C MET A 65 5.65 5.29 -3.53
N ASP A 66 5.35 4.36 -2.63
CA ASP A 66 6.22 3.24 -2.29
C ASP A 66 5.45 1.93 -2.47
N ALA A 67 6.11 0.92 -3.02
CA ALA A 67 5.50 -0.38 -3.25
C ALA A 67 6.56 -1.46 -3.12
N GLY A 68 6.20 -2.56 -2.47
CA GLY A 68 7.15 -3.64 -2.29
C GLY A 68 6.56 -4.87 -1.62
N VAL A 69 7.45 -5.64 -1.01
CA VAL A 69 7.12 -6.81 -0.19
C VAL A 69 7.62 -6.55 1.22
N ARG A 70 6.79 -6.79 2.22
CA ARG A 70 7.21 -6.89 3.62
C ARG A 70 6.98 -8.31 4.12
N THR A 71 7.83 -8.79 5.01
CA THR A 71 7.67 -10.09 5.66
C THR A 71 7.45 -9.81 7.14
N GLU A 72 6.34 -10.25 7.70
CA GLU A 72 6.16 -10.18 9.15
C GLU A 72 7.03 -11.24 9.84
N GLU A 73 7.87 -10.81 10.78
CA GLU A 73 8.80 -11.69 11.50
C GLU A 73 8.10 -12.82 12.27
N GLN A 74 6.81 -12.66 12.62
CA GLN A 74 6.06 -13.63 13.42
C GLN A 74 5.18 -14.59 12.61
N GLY A 75 5.01 -14.38 11.30
CA GLY A 75 4.03 -15.13 10.51
C GLY A 75 4.57 -15.85 9.28
N ALA A 76 5.81 -15.59 8.86
CA ALA A 76 6.37 -15.99 7.55
C ALA A 76 5.53 -15.55 6.33
N GLN A 77 4.42 -14.83 6.55
CA GLN A 77 3.54 -14.36 5.50
C GLN A 77 4.19 -13.15 4.84
N ARG A 78 4.34 -13.25 3.53
CA ARG A 78 4.84 -12.16 2.69
C ARG A 78 3.65 -11.30 2.32
N GLU A 79 3.84 -10.00 2.41
CA GLU A 79 2.81 -9.02 2.12
C GLU A 79 3.27 -8.08 0.99
N LEU A 80 2.58 -8.11 -0.14
CA LEU A 80 2.61 -7.04 -1.12
C LEU A 80 1.88 -5.81 -0.58
N PHE A 81 2.55 -4.66 -0.63
CA PHE A 81 2.01 -3.39 -0.17
C PHE A 81 2.21 -2.28 -1.20
N LEU A 82 1.35 -1.28 -1.12
CA LEU A 82 1.46 0.00 -1.80
C LEU A 82 1.14 1.12 -0.80
N THR A 83 1.90 2.20 -0.80
CA THR A 83 1.67 3.39 0.01
C THR A 83 1.71 4.62 -0.90
N VAL A 84 0.75 5.51 -0.75
CA VAL A 84 0.63 6.79 -1.44
C VAL A 84 0.55 7.87 -0.37
N SER A 85 1.51 8.78 -0.35
CA SER A 85 1.67 9.76 0.73
C SER A 85 1.63 11.18 0.21
N TRP A 86 0.82 12.00 0.87
CA TRP A 86 0.90 13.45 0.87
C TRP A 86 1.51 13.87 2.20
N LEU A 87 2.72 14.42 2.15
CA LEU A 87 3.44 14.87 3.32
C LEU A 87 2.76 16.09 3.95
N ARG A 88 3.14 16.39 5.19
CA ARG A 88 2.74 17.63 5.87
C ARG A 88 3.01 18.84 4.96
N GLU A 89 2.06 19.77 4.93
CA GLU A 89 2.10 21.00 4.11
C GLU A 89 2.02 20.78 2.59
N ASN A 90 1.71 19.56 2.12
CA ASN A 90 1.40 19.34 0.72
C ASN A 90 0.20 20.24 0.29
N PRO A 91 0.27 20.93 -0.86
CA PRO A 91 -0.73 21.91 -1.29
C PRO A 91 -2.11 21.32 -1.60
N ASP A 92 -2.22 20.01 -1.81
CA ASP A 92 -3.49 19.32 -2.06
C ASP A 92 -4.26 19.06 -0.75
N LEU A 93 -3.61 19.19 0.40
CA LEU A 93 -4.20 18.98 1.71
C LEU A 93 -4.82 20.29 2.24
N GLN A 94 -6.05 20.21 2.74
CA GLN A 94 -6.64 21.32 3.50
C GLN A 94 -6.07 21.43 4.92
N ASP A 95 -5.43 20.36 5.41
CA ASP A 95 -4.88 20.25 6.76
C ASP A 95 -3.42 19.76 6.74
N PRO A 96 -2.48 20.45 7.42
CA PRO A 96 -1.05 20.14 7.34
C PRO A 96 -0.61 18.90 8.13
N VAL A 97 -1.50 17.94 8.43
CA VAL A 97 -1.12 16.75 9.20
C VAL A 97 -0.51 15.63 8.35
N GLY A 98 -0.68 15.68 7.03
CA GLY A 98 -0.29 14.62 6.10
C GLY A 98 -1.39 13.56 5.94
N LEU A 99 -1.35 12.86 4.81
CA LEU A 99 -2.28 11.78 4.46
C LEU A 99 -1.49 10.64 3.83
N ASP A 100 -1.69 9.42 4.32
CA ASP A 100 -1.27 8.21 3.62
C ASP A 100 -2.50 7.41 3.23
N LEU A 101 -2.56 6.98 1.98
CA LEU A 101 -3.35 5.83 1.57
C LEU A 101 -2.43 4.63 1.46
N PHE A 102 -2.81 3.52 2.07
CA PHE A 102 -2.03 2.30 2.01
C PHE A 102 -2.91 1.13 1.60
N TRP A 103 -2.31 0.25 0.83
CA TRP A 103 -2.91 -0.98 0.36
C TRP A 103 -2.05 -2.15 0.77
N SER A 104 -2.74 -3.21 1.14
CA SER A 104 -2.23 -4.52 1.41
C SER A 104 -3.05 -5.52 0.61
N HIS A 105 -2.40 -6.49 -0.02
CA HIS A 105 -3.17 -7.61 -0.58
C HIS A 105 -3.78 -8.52 0.50
N LEU A 106 -3.43 -8.34 1.77
CA LEU A 106 -3.97 -9.12 2.90
C LEU A 106 -5.10 -8.40 3.63
N THR A 107 -5.01 -7.08 3.76
CA THR A 107 -5.97 -6.28 4.54
C THR A 107 -6.76 -5.27 3.71
N GLY A 108 -6.47 -5.13 2.41
CA GLY A 108 -7.11 -4.17 1.53
C GLY A 108 -6.60 -2.75 1.72
N TRP A 109 -7.48 -1.77 1.54
CA TRP A 109 -7.14 -0.35 1.63
C TRP A 109 -7.36 0.22 3.02
N GLY A 110 -6.46 1.10 3.43
CA GLY A 110 -6.63 1.95 4.60
C GLY A 110 -6.06 3.34 4.36
N ALA A 111 -6.33 4.23 5.30
CA ALA A 111 -5.83 5.58 5.33
C ALA A 111 -5.22 5.92 6.69
N ARG A 112 -4.24 6.80 6.70
CA ARG A 112 -3.65 7.38 7.91
C ARG A 112 -3.61 8.91 7.79
N ILE A 113 -4.05 9.61 8.83
CA ILE A 113 -4.02 11.07 8.92
C ILE A 113 -3.46 11.42 10.30
N GLY A 114 -2.21 11.90 10.35
CA GLY A 114 -1.48 12.02 11.62
C GLY A 114 -1.34 10.66 12.32
N ASP A 115 -1.86 10.55 13.54
CA ASP A 115 -1.84 9.32 14.34
C ASP A 115 -3.08 8.44 14.13
N ASP A 116 -4.10 8.95 13.43
CA ASP A 116 -5.35 8.24 13.20
C ASP A 116 -5.23 7.29 11.99
N VAL A 117 -5.68 6.05 12.14
CA VAL A 117 -5.63 5.01 11.11
C VAL A 117 -7.01 4.37 10.95
N VAL A 118 -7.46 4.19 9.71
CA VAL A 118 -8.77 3.60 9.39
C VAL A 118 -8.66 2.65 8.19
N LEU A 119 -9.42 1.56 8.21
CA LEU A 119 -9.61 0.73 7.01
C LEU A 119 -10.75 1.32 6.17
N LEU A 120 -10.54 1.37 4.86
CA LEU A 120 -11.54 1.85 3.93
C LEU A 120 -12.48 0.69 3.56
N ASP A 121 -13.79 0.94 3.61
CA ASP A 121 -14.81 -0.05 3.20
C ASP A 121 -14.91 -0.12 1.66
N VAL A 122 -13.83 -0.52 1.02
CA VAL A 122 -13.74 -0.71 -0.43
C VAL A 122 -13.12 -2.06 -0.75
N HIS A 123 -13.37 -2.54 -1.95
CA HIS A 123 -12.70 -3.73 -2.45
C HIS A 123 -11.18 -3.52 -2.48
N GLU A 124 -10.40 -4.56 -2.16
CA GLU A 124 -8.93 -4.52 -2.18
C GLU A 124 -8.36 -4.05 -3.53
N LEU A 125 -8.96 -4.49 -4.64
CA LEU A 125 -8.69 -4.05 -6.01
C LEU A 125 -9.76 -3.09 -6.54
N ALA A 126 -10.19 -2.14 -5.71
CA ALA A 126 -11.09 -1.07 -6.12
C ALA A 126 -10.60 -0.35 -7.39
N THR A 127 -11.53 0.20 -8.17
CA THR A 127 -11.14 1.02 -9.31
C THR A 127 -10.35 2.25 -8.84
N PRO A 128 -9.28 2.68 -9.55
CA PRO A 128 -8.48 3.84 -9.17
C PRO A 128 -9.29 5.12 -8.91
N GLU A 129 -10.40 5.33 -9.64
CA GLU A 129 -11.30 6.47 -9.48
C GLU A 129 -11.98 6.50 -8.10
N LEU A 130 -12.24 5.33 -7.51
CA LEU A 130 -12.78 5.26 -6.15
C LEU A 130 -11.75 5.70 -5.11
N LEU A 131 -10.46 5.41 -5.35
CA LEU A 131 -9.37 5.84 -4.47
C LEU A 131 -9.08 7.33 -4.62
N VAL A 132 -9.28 7.90 -5.81
CA VAL A 132 -9.28 9.35 -6.01
C VAL A 132 -10.37 10.01 -5.18
N ASP A 133 -11.59 9.46 -5.19
CA ASP A 133 -12.71 9.98 -4.39
C ASP A 133 -12.40 9.90 -2.90
N ALA A 134 -11.89 8.76 -2.43
CA ALA A 134 -11.44 8.57 -1.05
C ALA A 134 -10.36 9.61 -0.68
N ALA A 135 -9.33 9.76 -1.51
CA ALA A 135 -8.25 10.72 -1.28
C ALA A 135 -8.81 12.14 -1.15
N ARG A 136 -9.65 12.59 -2.10
CA ARG A 136 -10.26 13.92 -2.08
C ARG A 136 -11.12 14.13 -0.83
N HIS A 137 -11.93 13.15 -0.45
CA HIS A 137 -12.72 13.26 0.78
C HIS A 137 -11.82 13.45 2.01
N LEU A 138 -10.76 12.64 2.10
CA LEU A 138 -9.83 12.65 3.23
C LEU A 138 -8.97 13.93 3.27
N THR A 139 -8.62 14.51 2.12
CA THR A 139 -7.92 15.80 2.06
C THR A 139 -8.81 16.97 2.52
N GLU A 140 -10.13 16.87 2.34
CA GLU A 140 -11.10 17.94 2.66
C GLU A 140 -11.73 17.83 4.06
N HIS A 141 -11.93 16.63 4.59
CA HIS A 141 -12.79 16.41 5.77
C HIS A 141 -12.09 15.74 6.96
N ARG A 142 -10.79 15.47 6.88
CA ARG A 142 -10.06 14.56 7.81
C ARG A 142 -10.76 13.19 7.92
N MET A 143 -10.40 12.38 8.91
CA MET A 143 -11.11 11.14 9.26
C MET A 143 -12.48 11.38 9.92
N ALA A 144 -12.97 12.63 9.98
CA ALA A 144 -14.08 13.00 10.87
C ALA A 144 -15.48 12.76 10.28
N ARG A 145 -15.61 12.06 9.15
CA ARG A 145 -16.89 11.68 8.56
C ARG A 145 -16.83 10.26 8.02
N ASP A 146 -17.96 9.56 8.14
CA ASP A 146 -18.20 8.24 7.56
C ASP A 146 -18.14 8.34 6.03
N TRP A 147 -16.95 8.48 5.46
CA TRP A 147 -16.79 8.37 4.02
C TRP A 147 -17.32 7.00 3.62
N LEU A 148 -18.38 7.00 2.83
CA LEU A 148 -18.97 5.81 2.26
C LEU A 148 -18.64 5.83 0.77
N PRO A 149 -18.18 4.70 0.22
CA PRO A 149 -17.89 4.63 -1.20
C PRO A 149 -19.16 4.98 -1.99
N PRO A 150 -19.11 5.96 -2.89
CA PRO A 150 -20.28 6.34 -3.69
C PRO A 150 -20.70 5.24 -4.67
N PHE A 151 -19.81 4.28 -4.93
CA PHE A 151 -20.03 3.12 -5.77
C PHE A 151 -19.04 2.01 -5.41
N HIS A 152 -19.41 0.77 -5.74
CA HIS A 152 -18.48 -0.36 -5.72
C HIS A 152 -18.09 -0.70 -7.15
N ALA A 153 -16.81 -0.55 -7.47
CA ALA A 153 -16.26 -0.90 -8.77
C ALA A 153 -14.91 -1.58 -8.59
N LEU A 154 -14.71 -2.65 -9.36
CA LEU A 154 -13.48 -3.41 -9.40
C LEU A 154 -12.62 -2.88 -10.55
N TRP A 155 -11.31 -2.77 -10.34
CA TRP A 155 -10.38 -2.39 -11.40
C TRP A 155 -10.40 -3.40 -12.56
N GLU A 156 -10.37 -2.93 -13.81
CA GLU A 156 -10.42 -3.80 -14.99
C GLU A 156 -9.27 -4.83 -15.03
N GLY A 157 -8.11 -4.48 -14.45
CA GLY A 157 -6.95 -5.35 -14.32
C GLY A 157 -7.00 -6.33 -13.13
N ALA A 158 -8.09 -6.35 -12.35
CA ALA A 158 -8.16 -7.10 -11.11
C ALA A 158 -8.10 -8.63 -11.31
N GLY A 159 -8.71 -9.17 -12.37
CA GLY A 159 -8.68 -10.61 -12.64
C GLY A 159 -7.25 -11.17 -12.78
N PRO A 160 -6.44 -10.65 -13.73
CA PRO A 160 -5.04 -11.02 -13.86
C PRO A 160 -4.20 -10.77 -12.61
N LEU A 161 -4.48 -9.69 -11.86
CA LEU A 161 -3.78 -9.41 -10.61
C LEU A 161 -4.12 -10.45 -9.53
N ASN A 162 -5.38 -10.80 -9.32
CA ASN A 162 -5.78 -11.83 -8.35
C ASN A 162 -5.08 -13.17 -8.64
N THR A 163 -5.05 -13.61 -9.89
CA THR A 163 -4.29 -14.83 -10.25
C THR A 163 -2.81 -14.72 -9.91
N ALA A 164 -2.21 -13.53 -10.07
CA ALA A 164 -0.82 -13.32 -9.71
C ALA A 164 -0.59 -13.23 -8.19
N LEU A 165 -1.58 -12.75 -7.43
CA LEU A 165 -1.58 -12.76 -5.96
C LEU A 165 -1.68 -14.20 -5.43
N ASP A 166 -2.58 -15.01 -5.98
CA ASP A 166 -2.71 -16.43 -5.64
C ASP A 166 -1.37 -17.16 -5.81
N HIS A 167 -0.70 -16.96 -6.95
CA HIS A 167 0.62 -17.53 -7.19
C HIS A 167 1.72 -16.97 -6.28
N PHE A 168 1.63 -15.69 -5.91
CA PHE A 168 2.57 -15.09 -4.98
C PHE A 168 2.48 -15.72 -3.59
N ASP A 169 1.26 -15.97 -3.12
CA ASP A 169 0.99 -16.64 -1.84
C ASP A 169 1.44 -18.09 -1.85
N GLU A 170 1.16 -18.83 -2.92
CA GLU A 170 1.64 -20.22 -3.10
C GLU A 170 3.17 -20.32 -3.03
N GLN A 171 3.89 -19.35 -3.60
CA GLN A 171 5.36 -19.30 -3.58
C GLN A 171 5.95 -18.86 -2.24
N GLY A 172 5.15 -18.21 -1.38
CA GLY A 172 5.56 -17.82 -0.03
C GLY A 172 5.65 -19.00 0.96
N VAL A 173 5.05 -20.14 0.62
CA VAL A 173 5.03 -21.36 1.44
C VAL A 173 6.19 -22.29 1.06
N THR A 174 7.43 -21.83 1.21
CA THR A 174 8.60 -22.73 1.16
C THR A 174 9.19 -22.89 2.55
N TRP A 175 8.95 -24.08 3.09
CA TRP A 175 9.36 -24.67 4.37
C TRP A 175 10.82 -24.45 4.76
#